data_AF-A0A6G0ZPT8-F1
#
_entry.id   AF-A0A6G0ZPT8-F1
#
_cell.length_a   1.000
_cell.length_b   1.000
_cell.length_c   1.000
_cell.angle_alpha   90.00
_cell.angle_beta   90.00
_cell.angle_gamma   90.00
#
_symmetry.space_group_name_H-M   'P 1'
#
loop_
_entity.id
_entity.type
_entity.pdbx_description
1 polymer ?
#
loop_
_entity_poly.entity_id
_entity_poly.type
_entity_poly.pdbx_seq_one_letter_code
_entity_poly.pdbx_strand_id
1 'polypeptide(L)'
;MDSGTHIGIPGNEMADQEAHNAIASTSIVTINSITFSDAKNEINSHLYNKWHSLWRKLNTKLNKIKNNINPWKNPELNRKEETILNRLRIGHTHLTHRYLMSKDEPPLCDSCSVLLTVNHIITECNKYNQYRNQFHISEQICQALGPNPQDEKNLMLFLKKTELYNLI
;
A
#
# COMPACT_ATOMS: atom_id res chain seq x y z
N MET A 1 -32.90 34.95 12.49
CA MET A 1 -33.54 33.63 12.57
C MET A 1 -34.41 33.53 11.33
N ASP A 2 -33.83 33.10 10.21
CA ASP A 2 -34.53 33.03 8.94
C ASP A 2 -35.12 31.64 8.75
N SER A 3 -36.38 31.52 9.11
CA SER A 3 -37.21 30.36 8.79
C SER A 3 -37.74 30.54 7.38
N GLY A 4 -37.09 29.93 6.38
CA GLY A 4 -37.56 29.90 5.00
C GLY A 4 -38.84 29.06 4.88
N THR A 5 -39.99 29.68 5.08
CA THR A 5 -41.30 29.03 4.96
C THR A 5 -41.84 29.17 3.53
N HIS A 6 -41.70 28.12 2.73
CA HIS A 6 -42.32 27.98 1.40
C HIS A 6 -43.73 27.38 1.47
N ILE A 7 -44.55 27.84 2.42
CA ILE A 7 -45.95 27.39 2.59
C ILE A 7 -46.83 28.24 1.67
N GLY A 8 -47.72 27.64 0.86
CA GLY A 8 -48.64 28.36 -0.03
C GLY A 8 -48.22 28.48 -1.50
N ILE A 9 -47.15 27.81 -1.94
CA ILE A 9 -46.77 27.78 -3.37
C ILE A 9 -47.51 26.61 -4.03
N PRO A 10 -48.48 26.86 -4.94
CA PRO A 10 -49.34 25.80 -5.46
C PRO A 10 -48.59 24.66 -6.16
N GLY A 11 -47.46 24.96 -6.80
CA GLY A 11 -46.60 23.96 -7.43
C GLY A 11 -45.88 23.05 -6.43
N ASN A 12 -45.48 23.58 -5.27
CA ASN A 12 -44.83 22.78 -4.23
C ASN A 12 -45.86 21.92 -3.50
N GLU A 13 -47.04 22.47 -3.21
CA GLU A 13 -48.13 21.73 -2.58
C GLU A 13 -48.63 20.60 -3.49
N MET A 14 -48.70 20.84 -4.80
CA MET A 14 -49.03 19.80 -5.78
C MET A 14 -47.95 18.72 -5.84
N ALA A 15 -46.67 19.09 -5.81
CA ALA A 15 -45.56 18.14 -5.78
C ALA A 15 -45.57 17.29 -4.50
N ASP A 16 -45.81 17.90 -3.34
CA ASP A 16 -45.89 17.21 -2.05
C ASP A 16 -47.10 16.28 -1.97
N GLN A 17 -48.24 16.70 -2.52
CA GLN A 17 -49.44 15.86 -2.62
C GLN A 17 -49.18 14.64 -3.51
N GLU A 18 -48.53 14.81 -4.66
CA GLU A 18 -48.17 13.68 -5.54
C GLU A 18 -47.12 12.76 -4.91
N ALA A 19 -46.14 13.30 -4.17
CA ALA A 19 -45.19 12.49 -3.40
C ALA A 19 -45.90 11.66 -2.31
N HIS A 20 -46.87 12.25 -1.62
CA HIS A 20 -47.68 11.55 -0.63
C HIS A 20 -48.58 10.48 -1.26
N ASN A 21 -49.15 10.76 -2.44
CA ASN A 21 -49.94 9.80 -3.21
C ASN A 21 -49.07 8.62 -3.70
N ALA A 22 -47.82 8.89 -4.09
CA ALA A 22 -46.87 7.85 -4.52
C ALA A 22 -46.51 6.88 -3.39
N ILE A 23 -46.41 7.37 -2.13
CA ILE A 23 -46.17 6.51 -0.95
C ILE A 23 -47.37 5.59 -0.69
N ALA A 24 -48.60 6.06 -0.94
CA ALA A 24 -49.83 5.31 -0.72
C ALA A 24 -50.17 4.34 -1.87
N SER A 25 -49.46 4.43 -3.00
CA SER A 25 -49.71 3.60 -4.18
C SER A 25 -49.19 2.18 -4.00
N THR A 26 -50.06 1.19 -4.19
CA THR A 26 -49.72 -0.26 -4.23
C THR A 26 -49.04 -0.68 -5.54
N SER A 27 -48.98 0.21 -6.53
CA SER A 27 -48.36 -0.02 -7.84
C SER A 27 -46.90 0.42 -7.81
N ILE A 28 -46.06 -0.32 -7.09
CA ILE A 28 -44.62 -0.07 -7.08
C ILE A 28 -44.07 -0.51 -8.45
N VAL A 29 -43.71 0.46 -9.30
CA VAL A 29 -42.85 0.17 -10.44
C VAL A 29 -41.45 -0.07 -9.90
N THR A 30 -41.09 -1.32 -9.68
CA THR A 30 -39.71 -1.68 -9.35
C THR A 30 -38.88 -1.43 -10.59
N ILE A 31 -38.23 -0.27 -10.67
CA ILE A 31 -37.25 -0.01 -11.71
C ILE A 31 -36.03 -0.87 -11.37
N ASN A 32 -35.99 -2.07 -11.94
CA ASN A 32 -34.91 -3.03 -11.77
C ASN A 32 -33.72 -2.65 -12.67
N SER A 33 -33.38 -1.35 -12.73
CA SER A 33 -32.25 -0.87 -13.52
C SER A 33 -31.06 -0.67 -12.60
N ILE A 34 -30.10 -1.58 -12.72
CA ILE A 34 -28.74 -1.28 -12.30
C ILE A 34 -28.30 -0.03 -13.06
N THR A 35 -27.84 0.99 -12.33
CA THR A 35 -27.27 2.15 -13.00
C THR A 35 -25.92 1.76 -13.62
N PHE A 36 -25.48 2.49 -14.64
CA PHE A 36 -24.13 2.30 -15.16
C PHE A 36 -23.05 2.42 -14.06
N SER A 37 -23.26 3.31 -13.09
CA SER A 37 -22.38 3.49 -11.93
C SER A 37 -22.29 2.21 -11.10
N ASP A 38 -23.43 1.58 -10.80
CA ASP A 38 -23.49 0.36 -10.01
C ASP A 38 -22.81 -0.80 -10.75
N ALA A 39 -23.12 -0.98 -12.04
CA ALA A 39 -22.46 -1.98 -12.88
C ALA A 39 -20.94 -1.79 -12.90
N LYS A 40 -20.49 -0.56 -13.08
CA LYS A 40 -19.06 -0.21 -13.10
C LYS A 40 -18.40 -0.51 -11.75
N ASN A 41 -19.05 -0.15 -10.65
CA ASN A 41 -18.54 -0.39 -9.30
C ASN A 41 -18.44 -1.89 -9.01
N GLU A 42 -19.44 -2.67 -9.40
CA GLU A 42 -19.46 -4.12 -9.22
C GLU A 42 -18.36 -4.80 -10.05
N ILE A 43 -18.19 -4.41 -11.32
CA ILE A 43 -17.11 -4.91 -12.17
C ILE A 43 -15.75 -4.58 -11.55
N ASN A 44 -15.54 -3.34 -11.11
CA ASN A 44 -14.28 -2.92 -10.48
C ASN A 44 -14.02 -3.68 -9.18
N SER A 45 -15.05 -3.91 -8.36
CA SER A 45 -14.97 -4.72 -7.14
C SER A 45 -14.55 -6.16 -7.45
N HIS A 46 -15.19 -6.77 -8.45
CA HIS A 46 -14.85 -8.13 -8.88
C HIS A 46 -13.41 -8.23 -9.39
N LEU A 47 -12.98 -7.29 -10.26
CA LEU A 47 -11.61 -7.23 -10.77
C LEU A 47 -10.60 -7.03 -9.63
N TYR A 48 -10.89 -6.12 -8.70
CA TYR A 48 -10.07 -5.88 -7.52
C TYR A 48 -9.91 -7.14 -6.68
N ASN A 49 -11.02 -7.81 -6.36
CA ASN A 49 -11.01 -9.02 -5.53
C ASN A 49 -10.25 -10.17 -6.19
N LYS A 50 -10.44 -10.36 -7.50
CA LYS A 50 -9.71 -11.37 -8.27
C LYS A 50 -8.21 -11.06 -8.29
N TRP A 51 -7.82 -9.82 -8.57
CA TRP A 51 -6.41 -9.43 -8.58
C TRP A 51 -5.79 -9.51 -7.18
N HIS A 52 -6.48 -9.04 -6.14
CA HIS A 52 -6.04 -9.16 -4.76
C HIS A 52 -5.84 -10.61 -4.34
N SER A 53 -6.75 -11.52 -4.73
CA SER A 53 -6.62 -12.96 -4.48
C SER A 53 -5.39 -13.56 -5.18
N LEU A 54 -5.18 -13.22 -6.45
CA LEU A 54 -4.00 -13.68 -7.20
C LEU A 54 -2.71 -13.13 -6.58
N TRP A 55 -2.70 -11.84 -6.23
CA TRP A 55 -1.57 -11.20 -5.57
C TRP A 55 -1.19 -11.97 -4.30
N ARG A 56 -2.13 -12.19 -3.37
CA ARG A 56 -1.86 -12.90 -2.11
C ARG A 56 -1.36 -14.34 -2.26
N LYS A 57 -1.55 -14.98 -3.42
CA LYS A 57 -1.04 -16.33 -3.71
C LYS A 57 0.40 -16.34 -4.22
N LEU A 58 0.97 -15.19 -4.59
CA LEU A 58 2.35 -15.09 -5.04
C LEU A 58 3.32 -15.20 -3.86
N ASN A 59 4.50 -15.77 -4.10
CA ASN A 59 5.58 -15.87 -3.10
C ASN A 59 6.80 -15.02 -3.48
N THR A 60 6.57 -13.79 -3.96
CA THR A 60 7.66 -12.86 -4.29
C THR A 60 8.13 -12.09 -3.05
N LYS A 61 9.35 -11.54 -3.09
CA LYS A 61 9.91 -10.71 -2.01
C LYS A 61 8.99 -9.54 -1.64
N LEU A 62 8.43 -8.85 -2.65
CA LEU A 62 7.50 -7.76 -2.46
C LEU A 62 6.17 -8.23 -1.84
N ASN A 63 5.68 -9.42 -2.21
CA ASN A 63 4.43 -9.94 -1.66
C ASN A 63 4.51 -10.21 -0.16
N LYS A 64 5.68 -10.69 0.31
CA LYS A 64 5.94 -10.94 1.74
C LYS A 64 5.84 -9.67 2.59
N ILE A 65 6.04 -8.48 2.01
CA ILE A 65 5.91 -7.19 2.71
C ILE A 65 4.63 -6.44 2.37
N LYS A 66 4.01 -6.72 1.22
CA LYS A 66 2.85 -5.99 0.70
C LYS A 66 1.68 -6.95 0.47
N ASN A 67 0.71 -6.89 1.39
CA ASN A 67 -0.45 -7.78 1.38
C ASN A 67 -1.60 -7.35 0.45
N ASN A 68 -1.48 -6.22 -0.25
CA ASN A 68 -2.53 -5.68 -1.12
C ASN A 68 -1.96 -5.07 -2.42
N ILE A 69 -2.84 -4.78 -3.36
CA ILE A 69 -2.46 -4.26 -4.68
C ILE A 69 -2.38 -2.74 -4.75
N ASN A 70 -2.81 -2.03 -3.70
CA ASN A 70 -2.86 -0.57 -3.69
C ASN A 70 -1.44 0.00 -3.86
N PRO A 71 -1.26 1.08 -4.62
CA PRO A 71 0.06 1.70 -4.79
C PRO A 71 0.57 2.26 -3.45
N TRP A 72 1.85 2.06 -3.18
CA TRP A 72 2.54 2.75 -2.10
C TRP A 72 2.97 4.13 -2.59
N LYS A 73 2.64 5.17 -1.82
CA LYS A 73 3.01 6.57 -2.10
C LYS A 73 4.05 6.98 -1.07
N ASN A 74 5.18 7.52 -1.53
CA ASN A 74 6.27 7.96 -0.63
C ASN A 74 6.58 9.45 -0.90
N PRO A 75 5.65 10.39 -0.64
CA PRO A 75 5.76 11.77 -1.09
C PRO A 75 6.91 12.56 -0.45
N GLU A 76 7.48 12.06 0.65
CA GLU A 76 8.54 12.74 1.40
C GLU A 76 9.95 12.34 0.96
N LEU A 77 10.09 11.33 0.11
CA LEU A 77 11.38 10.83 -0.35
C LEU A 77 11.80 11.51 -1.64
N ASN A 78 13.09 11.81 -1.77
CA ASN A 78 13.62 12.21 -3.07
C ASN A 78 13.72 11.01 -4.03
N ARG A 79 13.90 11.27 -5.33
CA ARG A 79 13.98 10.23 -6.37
C ARG A 79 15.02 9.12 -6.08
N LYS A 80 16.17 9.47 -5.48
CA LYS A 80 17.20 8.49 -5.13
C LYS A 80 16.73 7.60 -3.97
N GLU A 81 16.15 8.20 -2.93
CA GLU A 81 15.59 7.48 -1.78
C GLU A 81 14.43 6.57 -2.18
N GLU A 82 13.53 7.02 -3.05
CA GLU A 82 12.47 6.17 -3.63
C GLU A 82 13.06 4.97 -4.38
N THR A 83 14.11 5.19 -5.15
CA THR A 83 14.79 4.12 -5.91
C THR A 83 15.41 3.09 -4.95
N ILE A 84 16.09 3.55 -3.91
CA ILE A 84 16.70 2.70 -2.87
C ILE A 84 15.62 1.88 -2.16
N LEU A 85 14.55 2.53 -1.72
CA LEU A 85 13.44 1.86 -1.04
C LEU A 85 12.78 0.81 -1.93
N ASN A 86 12.52 1.13 -3.20
CA ASN A 86 11.95 0.18 -4.14
C ASN A 86 12.88 -1.01 -4.40
N ARG A 87 14.20 -0.78 -4.52
CA ARG A 87 15.21 -1.85 -4.66
C ARG A 87 15.26 -2.76 -3.45
N LEU A 88 15.16 -2.21 -2.23
CA LEU A 88 15.05 -3.00 -1.00
C LEU A 88 13.77 -3.85 -1.00
N ARG A 89 12.62 -3.25 -1.31
CA ARG A 89 11.30 -3.91 -1.33
C ARG A 89 11.24 -5.11 -2.28
N ILE A 90 11.95 -5.05 -3.41
CA ILE A 90 12.06 -6.17 -4.37
C ILE A 90 13.33 -7.01 -4.18
N GLY A 91 14.21 -6.62 -3.26
CA GLY A 91 15.50 -7.25 -2.99
C GLY A 91 16.42 -7.35 -4.20
N HIS A 92 16.51 -6.26 -4.99
CA HIS A 92 17.44 -6.09 -6.11
C HIS A 92 18.51 -5.05 -5.77
N THR A 93 19.29 -5.37 -4.73
CA THR A 93 20.41 -4.52 -4.29
C THR A 93 21.72 -5.03 -4.87
N HIS A 94 22.71 -4.15 -5.02
CA HIS A 94 24.05 -4.58 -5.44
C HIS A 94 24.63 -5.65 -4.50
N LEU A 95 24.40 -5.53 -3.19
CA LEU A 95 24.88 -6.49 -2.18
C LEU A 95 24.28 -7.90 -2.29
N THR A 96 23.00 -8.01 -2.66
CA THR A 96 22.26 -9.28 -2.56
C THR A 96 21.89 -9.88 -3.92
N HIS A 97 22.12 -9.15 -5.01
CA HIS A 97 21.68 -9.55 -6.35
C HIS A 97 22.81 -9.59 -7.40
N ARG A 98 23.95 -8.91 -7.15
CA ARG A 98 25.06 -8.85 -8.11
C ARG A 98 25.58 -10.23 -8.52
N TYR A 99 25.66 -11.17 -7.58
CA TYR A 99 26.18 -12.52 -7.82
C TYR A 99 25.47 -13.26 -8.96
N LEU A 100 24.18 -12.98 -9.19
CA LEU A 100 23.43 -13.59 -10.29
C LEU A 100 23.88 -13.08 -11.66
N MET A 101 24.32 -11.83 -11.74
CA MET A 101 24.82 -11.23 -12.98
C MET A 101 26.24 -11.70 -13.29
N SER A 102 27.08 -11.86 -12.25
CA SER A 102 28.44 -12.38 -12.40
C SER A 102 28.53 -13.90 -12.43
N LYS A 103 27.43 -14.61 -12.10
CA LYS A 103 27.38 -16.07 -11.91
C LYS A 103 28.34 -16.56 -10.80
N ASP A 104 28.52 -15.72 -9.79
CA ASP A 104 29.27 -16.06 -8.58
C ASP A 104 28.37 -16.83 -7.60
N GLU A 105 28.97 -17.35 -6.53
CA GLU A 105 28.25 -17.92 -5.39
C GLU A 105 27.42 -16.85 -4.65
N PRO A 106 26.29 -17.21 -4.03
CA PRO A 106 25.51 -16.30 -3.22
C PRO A 106 26.36 -15.71 -2.08
N PRO A 107 26.32 -14.39 -1.86
CA PRO A 107 27.14 -13.75 -0.85
C PRO A 107 26.69 -14.15 0.55
N LEU A 108 27.65 -14.42 1.44
CA LEU A 108 27.42 -14.62 2.86
C LEU A 108 27.68 -13.32 3.62
N CYS A 109 27.01 -13.16 4.76
CA CYS A 109 27.30 -12.07 5.68
C CYS A 109 28.61 -12.33 6.42
N ASP A 110 29.56 -11.40 6.31
CA ASP A 110 30.89 -11.53 6.92
C ASP A 110 30.88 -11.71 8.44
N SER A 111 29.86 -11.17 9.14
CA SER A 111 29.75 -11.27 10.60
C SER A 111 28.92 -12.45 11.08
N CYS A 112 27.97 -12.93 10.27
CA CYS A 112 26.99 -13.93 10.69
C CYS A 112 27.17 -15.28 9.98
N SER A 113 27.96 -15.34 8.90
CA SER A 113 28.17 -16.53 8.07
C SER A 113 26.89 -17.18 7.52
N VAL A 114 25.82 -16.39 7.38
CA VAL A 114 24.55 -16.78 6.76
C VAL A 114 24.36 -16.08 5.42
N LEU A 115 23.44 -16.56 4.59
CA LEU A 115 23.11 -15.95 3.31
C LEU A 115 22.75 -14.46 3.47
N LEU A 116 23.44 -13.61 2.72
CA LEU A 116 23.20 -12.17 2.75
C LEU A 116 21.92 -11.83 1.97
N THR A 117 20.88 -11.46 2.70
CA THR A 117 19.59 -11.03 2.14
C THR A 117 19.20 -9.64 2.65
N VAL A 118 18.26 -8.97 1.99
CA VAL A 118 17.71 -7.70 2.50
C VAL A 118 17.05 -7.90 3.87
N ASN A 119 16.34 -9.02 4.08
CA ASN A 119 15.77 -9.35 5.39
C ASN A 119 16.88 -9.40 6.45
N HIS A 120 17.95 -10.16 6.16
CA HIS A 120 19.07 -10.27 7.07
C HIS A 120 19.70 -8.91 7.40
N ILE A 121 19.99 -8.09 6.39
CA ILE A 121 20.60 -6.76 6.59
C ILE A 121 19.71 -5.85 7.46
N ILE A 122 18.41 -5.81 7.15
CA ILE A 122 17.47 -4.83 7.72
C ILE A 122 16.96 -5.24 9.09
N THR A 123 16.79 -6.53 9.39
CA THR A 123 16.12 -6.97 10.63
C THR A 123 16.93 -7.92 11.50
N GLU A 124 17.92 -8.65 10.97
CA GLU A 124 18.54 -9.77 11.72
C GLU A 124 20.02 -9.55 12.04
N CYS A 125 20.80 -8.94 11.14
CA CYS A 125 22.26 -8.97 11.18
C CYS A 125 22.84 -8.31 12.43
N ASN A 126 23.64 -9.04 13.22
CA ASN A 126 24.21 -8.54 14.46
C ASN A 126 25.10 -7.29 14.26
N LYS A 127 25.76 -7.18 13.09
CA LYS A 127 26.59 -6.01 12.72
C LYS A 127 25.81 -4.69 12.78
N TYR A 128 24.51 -4.72 12.48
CA TYR A 128 23.68 -3.52 12.38
C TYR A 128 22.75 -3.33 13.58
N ASN A 129 22.85 -4.17 14.62
CA ASN A 129 21.91 -4.17 15.74
C ASN A 129 21.85 -2.82 16.49
N GLN A 130 23.02 -2.24 16.78
CA GLN A 130 23.10 -0.93 17.42
C GLN A 130 22.40 0.17 16.63
N TYR A 131 22.53 0.16 15.30
CA TYR A 131 21.92 1.16 14.43
C TYR A 131 20.43 0.92 14.24
N ARG A 132 19.98 -0.35 14.20
CA ARG A 132 18.55 -0.67 14.21
C ARG A 132 17.88 -0.13 15.45
N ASN A 133 18.49 -0.31 16.62
CA ASN A 133 17.98 0.23 17.88
C ASN A 133 17.98 1.76 17.86
N GLN A 134 19.07 2.38 17.40
CA GLN A 134 19.19 3.84 17.32
C GLN A 134 18.12 4.48 16.42
N PHE A 135 17.82 3.86 15.28
CA PHE A 135 16.85 4.38 14.31
C PHE A 135 15.47 3.73 14.41
N HIS A 136 15.21 2.93 15.44
CA HIS A 136 13.92 2.27 15.67
C HIS A 136 13.43 1.46 14.46
N ILE A 137 14.34 0.71 13.82
CA ILE A 137 14.00 -0.16 12.69
C ILE A 137 13.22 -1.36 13.22
N SER A 138 12.02 -1.59 12.70
CA SER A 138 11.19 -2.74 13.09
C SER A 138 11.87 -4.07 12.75
N GLU A 139 11.75 -5.05 13.66
CA GLU A 139 12.16 -6.43 13.40
C GLU A 139 11.28 -7.11 12.35
N GLN A 140 10.08 -6.59 12.10
CA GLN A 140 9.20 -7.06 11.05
C GLN A 140 9.51 -6.35 9.73
N ILE A 141 10.02 -7.10 8.76
CA ILE A 141 10.42 -6.57 7.45
C ILE A 141 9.29 -5.85 6.69
N CYS A 142 8.03 -6.28 6.89
CA CYS A 142 6.86 -5.64 6.30
C CYS A 142 6.60 -4.22 6.86
N GLN A 143 6.95 -3.98 8.13
CA GLN A 143 6.87 -2.66 8.75
C GLN A 143 8.11 -1.84 8.39
N ALA A 144 9.31 -2.42 8.52
CA ALA A 144 10.57 -1.75 8.22
C ALA A 144 10.68 -1.23 6.78
N LEU A 145 10.07 -1.94 5.81
CA LEU A 145 10.02 -1.54 4.40
C LEU A 145 8.62 -1.08 3.96
N GLY A 146 7.69 -0.90 4.91
CA GLY A 146 6.30 -0.50 4.65
C GLY A 146 6.16 0.97 4.23
N PRO A 147 4.94 1.40 3.85
CA PRO A 147 4.67 2.77 3.38
C PRO A 147 4.36 3.72 4.54
N ASN A 148 5.19 3.70 5.60
CA ASN A 148 5.06 4.63 6.72
C ASN A 148 6.12 5.72 6.57
N PRO A 149 5.74 7.01 6.45
CA PRO A 149 6.72 8.07 6.18
C PRO A 149 7.81 8.23 7.26
N GLN A 150 7.47 7.99 8.53
CA GLN A 150 8.45 8.06 9.61
C GLN A 150 9.43 6.89 9.56
N ASP A 151 8.93 5.67 9.30
CA ASP A 151 9.77 4.48 9.16
C ASP A 151 10.67 4.59 7.93
N GLU A 152 10.16 5.15 6.82
CA GLU A 152 10.94 5.42 5.61
C GLU A 152 12.10 6.40 5.87
N LYS A 153 11.84 7.49 6.61
CA LYS A 153 12.87 8.44 7.06
C LYS A 153 13.93 7.77 7.95
N ASN A 154 13.48 7.00 8.93
CA ASN A 154 14.35 6.26 9.85
C ASN A 154 15.23 5.26 9.10
N LEU A 155 14.65 4.53 8.14
CA LEU A 155 15.36 3.62 7.26
C LEU A 155 16.43 4.36 6.44
N MET A 156 16.12 5.51 5.85
CA MET A 156 17.10 6.29 5.10
C MET A 156 18.28 6.74 5.99
N LEU A 157 18.02 7.16 7.24
CA LEU A 157 19.07 7.51 8.20
C LEU A 157 19.93 6.30 8.59
N PHE A 158 19.29 5.16 8.86
CA PHE A 158 19.96 3.89 9.11
C PHE A 158 20.91 3.51 7.96
N LEU A 159 20.43 3.56 6.72
CA LEU A 159 21.23 3.21 5.53
C LEU A 159 22.41 4.17 5.34
N LYS A 160 22.23 5.46 5.62
CA LYS A 160 23.31 6.46 5.54
C LYS A 160 24.36 6.22 6.62
N LYS A 161 23.95 5.91 7.86
CA LYS A 161 24.89 5.64 8.96
C LYS A 161 25.63 4.31 8.88
N THR A 162 25.03 3.32 8.24
CA THR A 162 25.64 2.00 8.00
C THR A 162 26.41 1.90 6.70
N GLU A 163 26.52 3.02 5.95
CA GLU A 163 27.17 3.13 4.63
C GLU A 163 26.54 2.24 3.53
N LEU A 164 25.36 1.67 3.80
CA LEU A 164 24.61 0.84 2.86
C LEU A 164 23.90 1.66 1.77
N TYR A 165 23.70 2.96 1.98
CA TYR A 165 22.91 3.84 1.12
C TYR A 165 23.34 3.86 -0.35
N ASN A 166 24.64 3.70 -0.64
CA ASN A 166 25.16 3.67 -2.01
C ASN A 166 25.39 2.23 -2.53
N LEU A 167 25.14 1.21 -1.70
CA LEU A 167 25.31 -0.21 -2.02
C LEU A 167 23.97 -0.89 -2.38
N ILE A 168 22.89 -0.10 -2.46
CA ILE A 168 21.54 -0.55 -2.80
C ILE A 168 21.22 -0.22 -4.25
#